data_AF-A0A957T628-F1
#
_entry.id   AF-A0A957T628-F1
#
_cell.length_a   1.000
_cell.length_b   1.000
_cell.length_c   1.000
_cell.angle_alpha   90.00
_cell.angle_beta   90.00
_cell.angle_gamma   90.00
#
_symmetry.space_group_name_H-M   'P 1'
#
loop_
_entity.id
_entity.type
_entity.pdbx_description
1 polymer ?
#
loop_
_entity_poly.entity_id
_entity_poly.type
_entity_poly.pdbx_seq_one_letter_code
_entity_poly.pdbx_strand_id
1 'polypeptide(L)' 'MNCPNCNTWNPDDKEVCWRCQEPLPKPVEKKQRKPMVFFGLPLWAWIVVLVIFFAPLLGQCLFVGPPPG' A
#
# COMPACT_ATOMS: atom_id res chain seq x y z
N MET A 1 -0.78 -9.09 26.37
CA MET A 1 -0.66 -10.51 25.95
C MET A 1 -0.37 -11.46 27.13
N ASN A 2 -0.73 -12.75 27.06
CA ASN A 2 -0.35 -13.73 28.10
C ASN A 2 1.01 -14.37 27.77
N CYS A 3 1.87 -14.52 28.79
CA CYS A 3 3.18 -15.16 28.63
C CYS A 3 3.01 -16.66 28.29
N PRO A 4 3.66 -17.18 27.23
CA PRO A 4 3.53 -18.59 26.83
C PRO A 4 4.20 -19.57 27.81
N ASN A 5 5.11 -19.10 28.67
CA ASN A 5 5.83 -19.92 29.64
C ASN A 5 5.02 -20.09 30.94
N CYS A 6 4.59 -18.96 31.55
CA CYS A 6 3.95 -18.99 32.88
C CYS A 6 2.48 -18.57 32.90
N ASN A 7 1.86 -18.32 31.73
CA ASN A 7 0.46 -17.90 31.56
C ASN A 7 0.04 -16.64 32.33
N THR A 8 0.98 -15.83 32.80
CA THR A 8 0.67 -14.55 33.44
C THR A 8 0.30 -13.52 32.36
N TRP A 9 -0.66 -12.65 32.68
CA TRP A 9 -0.97 -11.51 31.82
C TRP A 9 0.18 -10.50 31.86
N ASN A 10 0.58 -10.02 30.68
CA ASN A 10 1.67 -9.09 30.48
C ASN A 10 1.20 -7.91 29.59
N PRO A 11 1.55 -6.66 29.92
CA PRO A 11 1.29 -5.50 29.05
C PRO A 11 1.96 -5.66 27.68
N ASP A 12 1.42 -5.00 26.66
CA ASP A 12 1.88 -5.16 25.27
C ASP A 12 3.19 -4.41 24.97
N ASP A 13 3.58 -3.46 25.83
CA ASP A 13 4.82 -2.67 25.77
C ASP A 13 6.03 -3.39 26.38
N LYS A 14 5.83 -4.53 27.04
CA LYS A 14 6.90 -5.25 27.74
C LYS A 14 7.59 -6.25 26.83
N GLU A 15 8.91 -6.14 26.76
CA GLU A 15 9.77 -7.12 26.07
C GLU A 15 10.06 -8.37 26.91
N VAL A 16 9.89 -8.28 28.24
CA VAL A 16 10.18 -9.35 29.20
C VAL A 16 9.00 -9.57 30.14
N CYS A 17 8.72 -10.83 30.45
CA CYS A 17 7.65 -11.22 31.36
C CYS A 17 7.96 -10.72 32.77
N TRP A 18 7.08 -9.91 33.35
CA TRP A 18 7.32 -9.32 34.67
C TRP A 18 7.33 -10.38 35.81
N ARG A 19 6.78 -11.57 35.56
CA ARG A 19 6.69 -12.66 36.55
C ARG A 19 7.83 -13.66 36.45
N CYS A 20 8.05 -14.25 35.26
CA CYS A 20 9.05 -15.31 35.08
C CYS A 20 10.35 -14.85 34.41
N GLN A 21 10.47 -13.55 34.08
CA GLN A 21 11.66 -12.96 33.44
C GLN A 21 12.01 -13.53 32.06
N GLU A 22 11.11 -14.28 31.43
CA GLU A 22 11.28 -14.80 30.08
C GLU A 22 11.04 -13.70 29.03
N PRO A 23 11.85 -13.62 27.95
CA PRO A 23 11.56 -12.73 26.82
C PRO A 23 10.20 -13.05 26.20
N LEU A 24 9.38 -12.02 25.98
CA LEU A 24 8.11 -12.15 25.28
C LEU A 24 8.30 -12.08 23.76
N PRO A 25 7.44 -12.77 22.99
CA PRO A 25 7.44 -12.62 21.54
C PRO A 25 7.10 -11.18 21.17
N LYS A 26 7.99 -10.53 20.40
CA LYS A 26 7.73 -9.17 19.90
C LYS A 26 6.53 -9.22 18.94
N PRO A 27 5.53 -8.34 19.08
CA PRO A 27 4.47 -8.23 18.09
C PRO A 27 5.12 -7.90 16.75
N VAL A 28 4.91 -8.77 15.75
CA VAL A 28 5.41 -8.55 14.40
C VAL A 28 4.72 -7.29 13.88
N GLU A 29 5.46 -6.20 13.74
CA GLU A 29 4.93 -5.00 13.10
C GLU A 29 4.45 -5.40 11.70
N LYS A 30 3.12 -5.41 11.52
CA LYS A 30 2.54 -5.55 10.19
C LYS A 30 2.95 -4.30 9.42
N LYS A 31 4.02 -4.41 8.65
CA LYS A 31 4.50 -3.35 7.77
C LYS A 31 3.34 -2.94 6.87
N GLN A 32 2.75 -1.78 7.17
CA GLN A 32 1.64 -1.26 6.38
C GLN A 32 2.16 -1.05 4.96
N ARG A 33 1.53 -1.71 3.98
CA ARG A 33 1.86 -1.50 2.56
C ARG A 33 1.44 -0.08 2.21
N LYS A 34 2.41 0.84 2.18
CA LYS A 34 2.16 2.20 1.69
C LYS A 34 1.84 2.11 0.20
N PRO A 35 0.78 2.76 -0.29
CA PRO A 35 0.52 2.84 -1.72
C PRO A 35 1.75 3.46 -2.41
N MET A 36 2.11 2.94 -3.58
CA MET A 36 3.20 3.50 -4.37
C MET A 36 2.72 4.83 -4.96
N VAL A 37 3.30 5.93 -4.46
CA VAL A 37 3.00 7.30 -4.87
C VAL A 37 4.17 7.79 -5.72
N PHE A 38 3.88 8.31 -6.92
CA PHE A 38 4.86 8.90 -7.82
C PHE A 38 4.46 10.35 -8.10
N PHE A 39 5.37 11.31 -7.82
CA PHE A 39 5.09 12.76 -7.90
C PHE A 39 3.79 13.20 -7.17
N GLY A 40 3.54 12.62 -5.98
CA GLY A 40 2.38 12.98 -5.16
C GLY A 40 1.05 12.35 -5.60
N LEU A 41 1.02 11.61 -6.71
CA LEU A 41 -0.16 10.93 -7.23
C LEU A 41 -0.02 9.40 -7.13
N PRO A 42 -1.11 8.65 -6.87
CA PRO A 42 -1.08 7.20 -6.90
C PRO A 42 -0.80 6.69 -8.32
N LEU A 43 -0.20 5.52 -8.45
CA LEU A 43 0.17 4.93 -9.75
C LEU A 43 -1.02 4.84 -10.74
N TRP A 44 -2.25 4.57 -10.26
CA TRP A 44 -3.44 4.53 -11.13
C TRP A 44 -3.72 5.87 -11.81
N ALA A 45 -3.38 6.99 -11.17
CA ALA A 45 -3.73 8.31 -11.69
C ALA A 45 -2.87 8.63 -12.91
N TRP A 46 -1.61 8.16 -12.90
CA TRP A 46 -0.73 8.23 -14.06
C TRP A 46 -1.23 7.40 -15.24
N ILE A 47 -1.85 6.24 -14.99
CA ILE A 47 -2.49 5.44 -16.04
C ILE A 47 -3.61 6.25 -16.70
N VAL A 48 -4.47 6.91 -15.91
CA VAL A 48 -5.55 7.76 -16.43
C VAL A 48 -5.01 8.95 -17.23
N VAL A 49 -3.98 9.63 -16.71
CA VAL A 49 -3.33 10.76 -17.41
C VAL A 49 -2.76 10.31 -18.77
N LEU A 50 -2.09 9.16 -18.83
CA LEU A 50 -1.61 8.59 -20.08
C LEU A 50 -2.77 8.30 -21.03
N VAL A 51 -3.85 7.66 -20.57
CA VAL A 51 -5.01 7.38 -21.43
C VAL A 51 -5.61 8.66 -22.01
N ILE A 52 -5.78 9.71 -21.20
CA ILE A 52 -6.31 11.00 -21.67
C ILE A 52 -5.38 11.64 -22.71
N PHE A 53 -4.07 11.60 -22.49
CA PHE A 53 -3.08 12.17 -23.41
C PHE A 53 -3.02 11.42 -24.74
N PHE A 54 -3.14 10.09 -24.72
CA PHE A 54 -3.03 9.24 -25.92
C PHE A 54 -4.37 8.96 -26.62
N ALA A 55 -5.52 9.11 -25.96
CA ALA A 55 -6.84 8.97 -26.56
C ALA A 55 -7.07 9.81 -27.84
N PRO A 56 -6.68 11.10 -27.92
CA PRO A 56 -6.86 11.88 -29.15
C PRO A 56 -5.99 11.38 -30.30
N LEU A 57 -4.85 10.73 -30.02
CA LEU A 57 -4.01 10.12 -31.06
C LEU A 57 -4.68 8.91 -31.73
N LEU A 58 -5.64 8.28 -31.05
CA LEU A 58 -6.49 7.24 -31.63
C LEU A 58 -7.74 7.84 -32.29
N GLY A 59 -8.25 8.95 -31.75
CA GLY A 59 -9.41 9.67 -32.29
C GLY A 59 -9.16 10.35 -33.64
N GLN A 60 -7.94 10.83 -33.90
CA GLN A 60 -7.57 11.41 -35.21
C GLN A 60 -7.76 10.44 -36.39
N CYS A 61 -7.67 9.12 -36.16
CA CYS A 61 -7.94 8.12 -37.21
C CYS A 61 -9.43 7.93 -37.50
N LEU A 62 -10.33 8.36 -36.62
CA LEU A 62 -11.77 8.11 -36.71
C LEU A 62 -12.61 9.35 -37.03
N PHE A 63 -12.10 10.56 -36.77
CA PHE A 63 -12.90 11.80 -36.86
C PHE A 63 -12.50 12.78 -37.98
N VAL A 64 -11.37 12.58 -38.66
CA VAL A 64 -11.03 13.35 -39.88
C VAL A 64 -11.46 12.53 -41.09
N GLY A 65 -12.70 12.70 -41.54
CA GLY A 65 -13.18 12.15 -42.80
C GLY A 65 -12.32 12.62 -43.98
N PRO A 66 -12.29 11.88 -45.11
CA PRO A 66 -11.51 12.29 -46.28
C PRO A 66 -11.91 13.71 -46.72
N PRO A 67 -10.94 14.52 -47.20
CA PRO A 67 -11.23 15.89 -47.61
C PRO A 67 -12.33 15.89 -48.69
N PRO A 68 -13.24 16.87 -48.70
CA PRO A 68 -14.20 17.01 -49.78
C PRO A 68 -13.42 17.31 -51.06
N GLY A 69 -13.34 16.30 -51.94
CA GLY A 69 -12.85 16.43 -53.31
C GLY A 69 -13.95 16.91 -54.24
#